data_AF-A0A3Q9UY67-F1
#
_entry.id   AF-A0A3Q9UY67-F1
#
_cell.length_a   1.000
_cell.length_b   1.000
_cell.length_c   1.000
_cell.angle_alpha   90.00
_cell.angle_beta   90.00
_cell.angle_gamma   90.00
#
_symmetry.space_group_name_H-M   'P 1'
#
loop_
_entity.id
_entity.type
_entity.pdbx_description
1 polymer ?
#
loop_
_entity_poly.entity_id
_entity_poly.type
_entity_poly.pdbx_seq_one_letter_code
_entity_poly.pdbx_strand_id
1 'polypeptide(L)'
;MTARQHPQDDPRPPIHPSGVARRAAVAAAWSAPVIAAAVAAPGASASPVAAGAFAGVSIGVGAGDGRFVVLVLLTTTATTTATDLVFGEDVRVDITAEHDVASWGEGVVVDGPRAGHVSIPAGSHPITSTYQTEGRLAAVARRAFFCRLTASPTGSFAVSAAVTRGPLYGGSDPIVKSVYGSPSFRGTVTI
;
A
#
# COMPACT_ATOMS: atom_id res chain seq x y z
N MET A 1 49.08 76.26 -7.14
CA MET A 1 48.95 77.50 -6.32
C MET A 1 47.52 77.96 -6.45
N THR A 2 46.69 78.25 -5.44
CA THR A 2 46.81 78.37 -3.98
C THR A 2 45.37 78.57 -3.47
N ALA A 3 44.89 77.75 -2.54
CA ALA A 3 44.56 78.10 -1.15
C ALA A 3 43.65 79.31 -0.93
N ARG A 4 42.48 79.09 -0.32
CA ARG A 4 41.96 79.81 0.88
C ARG A 4 40.58 79.30 1.29
N GLN A 5 40.48 78.72 2.48
CA GLN A 5 39.71 79.30 3.59
C GLN A 5 39.80 78.42 4.86
N HIS A 6 40.29 79.06 5.93
CA HIS A 6 39.97 78.79 7.34
C HIS A 6 39.81 80.17 8.00
N PRO A 7 38.90 80.36 8.96
CA PRO A 7 39.26 80.32 10.40
C PRO A 7 38.25 79.49 11.24
N GLN A 8 38.70 78.63 12.17
CA GLN A 8 38.92 78.88 13.64
C GLN A 8 37.60 79.08 14.43
N ASP A 9 37.32 78.46 15.58
CA ASP A 9 38.15 77.85 16.64
C ASP A 9 37.41 76.69 17.34
N ASP A 10 38.17 75.71 17.82
CA ASP A 10 37.80 74.65 18.79
C ASP A 10 38.28 75.14 20.19
N PRO A 11 37.70 74.68 21.33
CA PRO A 11 38.45 73.63 22.03
C PRO A 11 37.58 72.62 22.81
N ARG A 12 37.64 71.38 22.31
CA ARG A 12 37.77 70.04 22.93
C ARG A 12 37.81 69.82 24.48
N PRO A 13 37.54 68.56 24.92
CA PRO A 13 36.92 68.15 26.19
C PRO A 13 37.92 67.51 27.19
N PRO A 14 37.41 66.95 28.31
CA PRO A 14 37.93 65.69 28.87
C PRO A 14 36.79 64.69 29.12
N ILE A 15 36.77 63.47 28.55
CA ILE A 15 37.50 62.23 28.90
C ILE A 15 37.25 61.70 30.33
N HIS A 16 36.56 60.54 30.35
CA HIS A 16 36.21 59.51 31.38
C HIS A 16 37.35 59.05 32.33
N PRO A 17 37.09 58.36 33.49
CA PRO A 17 36.54 56.96 33.60
C PRO A 17 35.76 56.67 34.93
N SER A 18 35.25 55.50 35.33
CA SER A 18 34.90 54.17 34.80
C SER A 18 34.11 53.46 35.92
N GLY A 19 33.05 52.71 35.61
CA GLY A 19 32.32 51.90 36.60
C GLY A 19 31.56 50.75 35.95
N VAL A 20 32.17 49.58 36.00
CA VAL A 20 31.74 48.30 35.42
C VAL A 20 30.46 47.77 36.08
N ALA A 21 29.47 47.33 35.30
CA ALA A 21 28.69 46.13 35.61
C ALA A 21 28.00 45.56 34.36
N ARG A 22 28.46 44.37 33.99
CA ARG A 22 27.95 43.47 32.95
C ARG A 22 27.01 42.46 33.63
N ARG A 23 25.99 41.96 32.91
CA ARG A 23 25.03 40.85 33.25
C ARG A 23 23.82 41.34 34.08
N ALA A 24 22.56 40.94 33.86
CA ALA A 24 21.97 39.72 33.31
C ALA A 24 20.54 40.05 32.79
N ALA A 25 20.13 39.54 31.63
CA ALA A 25 19.28 38.35 31.43
C ALA A 25 17.79 38.65 31.12
N VAL A 26 17.47 38.50 29.83
CA VAL A 26 16.28 37.85 29.23
C VAL A 26 15.00 37.76 30.06
N ALA A 27 13.93 38.39 29.59
CA ALA A 27 12.58 37.86 29.71
C ALA A 27 11.98 37.78 28.30
N ALA A 28 11.89 36.56 27.78
CA ALA A 28 11.33 36.27 26.47
C ALA A 28 9.80 36.26 26.56
N ALA A 29 9.14 37.14 25.81
CA ALA A 29 7.70 37.07 25.57
C ALA A 29 7.46 36.11 24.39
N TRP A 30 7.19 34.84 24.67
CA TRP A 30 6.70 33.90 23.66
C TRP A 30 5.18 33.87 23.71
N SER A 31 4.56 34.40 22.67
CA SER A 31 3.14 34.29 22.38
C SER A 31 2.76 32.81 22.19
N ALA A 32 1.74 32.34 22.90
CA ALA A 32 1.25 30.97 22.83
C ALA A 32 0.72 30.61 21.41
N PRO A 33 0.90 29.36 20.94
CA PRO A 33 0.27 28.92 19.69
C PRO A 33 -1.24 28.73 19.89
N VAL A 34 -2.04 29.37 19.03
CA VAL A 34 -3.48 29.16 18.93
C VAL A 34 -3.71 27.78 18.31
N ILE A 35 -4.18 26.83 19.12
CA ILE A 35 -4.67 25.54 18.62
C ILE A 35 -6.06 25.79 18.02
N ALA A 36 -6.14 25.86 16.69
CA ALA A 36 -7.41 25.81 15.99
C ALA A 36 -7.96 24.38 16.09
N ALA A 37 -9.03 24.20 16.88
CA ALA A 37 -9.79 22.97 16.92
C ALA A 37 -10.50 22.78 15.56
N ALA A 38 -10.06 21.80 14.78
CA ALA A 38 -10.82 21.33 13.62
C ALA A 38 -12.10 20.67 14.14
N VAL A 39 -13.24 21.35 13.95
CA VAL A 39 -14.57 20.79 14.18
C VAL A 39 -14.75 19.60 13.26
N ALA A 40 -14.94 18.42 13.85
CA ALA A 40 -15.25 17.20 13.13
C ALA A 40 -16.55 17.39 12.34
N ALA A 41 -16.49 17.23 11.03
CA ALA A 41 -17.68 17.05 10.21
C ALA A 41 -18.28 15.66 10.50
N PRO A 42 -19.52 15.55 10.99
CA PRO A 42 -20.25 14.29 11.00
C PRO A 42 -20.82 14.10 9.59
N GLY A 43 -20.30 13.15 8.82
CA GLY A 43 -20.90 12.85 7.51
C GLY A 43 -20.04 12.16 6.45
N ALA A 44 -18.78 11.82 6.73
CA ALA A 44 -18.08 10.84 5.92
C ALA A 44 -18.28 9.47 6.57
N SER A 45 -19.26 8.71 6.09
CA SER A 45 -19.29 7.25 6.32
C SER A 45 -18.06 6.66 5.64
N ALA A 46 -16.93 6.69 6.32
CA ALA A 46 -15.84 5.78 6.06
C ALA A 46 -16.41 4.39 6.39
N SER A 47 -16.78 3.63 5.36
CA SER A 47 -16.97 2.18 5.54
C SER A 47 -15.76 1.68 6.33
N PRO A 48 -15.96 1.06 7.50
CA PRO A 48 -14.83 0.59 8.27
C PRO A 48 -14.07 -0.37 7.36
N VAL A 49 -12.79 -0.06 7.08
CA VAL A 49 -11.84 -1.05 6.58
C VAL A 49 -12.03 -2.24 7.51
N ALA A 50 -12.47 -3.38 6.97
CA ALA A 50 -12.77 -4.51 7.82
C ALA A 50 -11.48 -4.86 8.56
N ALA A 51 -11.49 -4.70 9.89
CA ALA A 51 -10.39 -5.17 10.71
C ALA A 51 -10.21 -6.65 10.40
N GLY A 52 -9.07 -7.03 9.82
CA GLY A 52 -8.83 -8.40 9.37
C GLY A 52 -9.19 -8.73 7.92
N ALA A 53 -9.31 -7.73 7.02
CA ALA A 53 -9.27 -7.97 5.58
C ALA A 53 -7.83 -8.22 5.08
N PHE A 54 -7.65 -9.18 4.19
CA PHE A 54 -6.36 -9.57 3.62
C PHE A 54 -6.52 -10.15 2.22
N ALA A 55 -5.45 -10.08 1.44
CA ALA A 55 -5.35 -10.72 0.14
C ALA A 55 -4.63 -12.07 0.26
N GLY A 56 -5.09 -13.02 -0.53
CA GLY A 56 -4.37 -14.25 -0.85
C GLY A 56 -4.45 -14.55 -2.33
N VAL A 57 -3.71 -15.57 -2.74
CA VAL A 57 -3.65 -16.00 -4.13
C VAL A 57 -3.69 -17.53 -4.22
N SER A 58 -4.33 -18.04 -5.26
CA SER A 58 -4.26 -19.44 -5.65
C SER A 58 -4.18 -19.58 -7.17
N ILE A 59 -3.70 -20.74 -7.63
CA ILE A 59 -3.62 -21.06 -9.05
C ILE A 59 -4.44 -22.31 -9.32
N GLY A 60 -5.46 -22.18 -10.18
CA GLY A 60 -6.16 -23.30 -10.78
C GLY A 60 -5.46 -23.69 -12.08
N VAL A 61 -5.28 -25.00 -12.32
CA VAL A 61 -4.62 -25.51 -13.54
C VAL A 61 -5.61 -26.32 -14.37
N GLY A 62 -5.57 -26.14 -15.69
CA GLY A 62 -6.40 -26.86 -16.65
C GLY A 62 -5.93 -28.29 -16.89
N ALA A 63 -6.74 -29.08 -17.61
CA ALA A 63 -6.50 -30.50 -17.88
C ALA A 63 -5.47 -30.75 -19.00
N GLY A 64 -4.33 -30.06 -18.96
CA GLY A 64 -3.21 -30.31 -19.89
C GLY A 64 -3.24 -29.54 -21.21
N ASP A 65 -3.99 -28.44 -21.32
CA ASP A 65 -4.09 -27.60 -22.52
C ASP A 65 -3.33 -26.26 -22.40
N GLY A 66 -2.43 -26.17 -21.42
CA GLY A 66 -1.68 -24.98 -21.06
C GLY A 66 -2.49 -23.90 -20.35
N ARG A 67 -3.77 -24.12 -20.02
CA ARG A 67 -4.58 -23.13 -19.32
C ARG A 67 -4.30 -23.12 -17.83
N PHE A 68 -4.29 -21.92 -17.26
CA PHE A 68 -4.26 -21.72 -15.82
C PHE A 68 -5.04 -20.47 -15.43
N VAL A 69 -5.50 -20.43 -14.19
CA VAL A 69 -6.26 -19.32 -13.64
C VAL A 69 -5.56 -18.84 -12.40
N VAL A 70 -5.18 -17.57 -12.38
CA VAL A 70 -4.74 -16.91 -11.15
C VAL A 70 -5.99 -16.38 -10.45
N LEU A 71 -6.26 -16.87 -9.25
CA LEU A 71 -7.33 -16.36 -8.40
C LEU A 71 -6.73 -15.44 -7.34
N VAL A 72 -7.15 -14.18 -7.33
CA VAL A 72 -6.91 -13.26 -6.23
C VAL A 72 -8.11 -13.31 -5.30
N LEU A 73 -7.83 -13.56 -4.02
CA LEU A 73 -8.82 -13.78 -2.97
C LEU A 73 -8.74 -12.61 -1.99
N LEU A 74 -9.72 -11.72 -2.04
CA LEU A 74 -9.86 -10.64 -1.08
C LEU A 74 -10.77 -11.15 0.04
N THR A 75 -10.25 -11.31 1.24
CA THR A 75 -10.90 -12.10 2.29
C THR A 75 -10.98 -11.31 3.58
N THR A 76 -11.99 -11.55 4.40
CA THR A 76 -12.05 -11.12 5.79
C THR A 76 -12.39 -12.28 6.71
N THR A 77 -11.80 -12.33 7.91
CA THR A 77 -12.22 -13.26 8.98
C THR A 77 -13.16 -12.61 10.00
N ALA A 78 -13.46 -11.32 9.85
CA ALA A 78 -14.49 -10.67 10.64
C ALA A 78 -15.87 -11.17 10.20
N THR A 79 -16.74 -11.49 11.17
CA THR A 79 -18.14 -11.79 10.89
C THR A 79 -18.76 -10.60 10.18
N THR A 80 -19.30 -10.82 8.98
CA THR A 80 -19.92 -9.75 8.19
C THR A 80 -21.23 -10.22 7.56
N THR A 81 -22.20 -9.31 7.51
CA THR A 81 -23.43 -9.43 6.73
C THR A 81 -23.45 -8.44 5.55
N ALA A 82 -22.32 -7.76 5.31
CA ALA A 82 -22.17 -6.86 4.18
C ALA A 82 -22.24 -7.64 2.85
N THR A 83 -22.57 -6.93 1.78
CA THR A 83 -22.54 -7.46 0.41
C THR A 83 -21.17 -7.27 -0.25
N ASP A 84 -20.36 -6.35 0.28
CA ASP A 84 -19.04 -6.01 -0.26
C ASP A 84 -17.95 -6.09 0.83
N LEU A 85 -16.73 -6.36 0.39
CA LEU A 85 -15.50 -6.21 1.15
C LEU A 85 -14.80 -4.91 0.77
N VAL A 86 -14.50 -4.09 1.76
CA VAL A 86 -13.82 -2.81 1.55
C VAL A 86 -12.33 -2.96 1.90
N PHE A 87 -11.48 -2.68 0.91
CA PHE A 87 -10.04 -2.61 1.07
C PHE A 87 -9.58 -1.16 1.10
N GLY A 88 -8.72 -0.82 2.07
CA GLY A 88 -8.18 0.54 2.23
C GLY A 88 -6.97 0.84 1.34
N GLU A 89 -6.37 -0.18 0.74
CA GLU A 89 -5.18 -0.05 -0.11
C GLU A 89 -5.27 -0.98 -1.32
N ASP A 90 -4.50 -0.66 -2.36
CA ASP A 90 -4.40 -1.49 -3.56
C ASP A 90 -3.67 -2.79 -3.25
N VAL A 91 -4.17 -3.89 -3.81
CA VAL A 91 -3.49 -5.19 -3.78
C VAL A 91 -2.77 -5.40 -5.09
N ARG A 92 -1.47 -5.69 -5.04
CA ARG A 92 -0.69 -6.09 -6.21
C ARG A 92 -0.33 -7.56 -6.13
N VAL A 93 -0.57 -8.28 -7.22
CA VAL A 93 -0.13 -9.66 -7.38
C VAL A 93 0.76 -9.75 -8.61
N ASP A 94 1.99 -10.21 -8.42
CA ASP A 94 2.91 -10.50 -9.50
C ASP A 94 2.80 -11.97 -9.89
N ILE A 95 2.85 -12.26 -11.19
CA ILE A 95 2.68 -13.56 -11.81
C ILE A 95 3.94 -13.87 -12.62
N THR A 96 4.50 -15.07 -12.43
CA THR A 96 5.66 -15.55 -13.18
C THR A 96 5.44 -16.96 -13.70
N ALA A 97 5.97 -17.27 -14.88
CA ALA A 97 5.88 -18.57 -15.50
C ALA A 97 7.27 -19.05 -15.97
N GLU A 98 7.51 -20.36 -15.95
CA GLU A 98 8.72 -20.95 -16.53
C GLU A 98 8.66 -21.05 -18.06
N HIS A 99 7.47 -20.86 -18.64
CA HIS A 99 7.17 -20.95 -20.06
C HIS A 99 6.45 -19.70 -20.56
N ASP A 100 6.53 -19.42 -21.86
CA ASP A 100 5.93 -18.24 -22.46
C ASP A 100 4.40 -18.29 -22.37
N VAL A 101 3.79 -17.15 -22.04
CA VAL A 101 2.35 -17.01 -21.92
C VAL A 101 1.80 -16.49 -23.24
N ALA A 102 1.02 -17.32 -23.92
CA ALA A 102 0.38 -16.99 -25.19
C ALA A 102 -0.73 -15.96 -25.03
N SER A 103 -1.49 -16.05 -23.93
CA SER A 103 -2.56 -15.11 -23.62
C SER A 103 -2.65 -14.88 -22.12
N TRP A 104 -2.57 -13.61 -21.74
CA TRP A 104 -2.80 -13.16 -20.37
C TRP A 104 -4.29 -12.87 -20.15
N GLY A 105 -4.74 -13.06 -18.91
CA GLY A 105 -6.11 -12.73 -18.52
C GLY A 105 -6.39 -11.23 -18.60
N GLU A 106 -7.67 -10.89 -18.78
CA GLU A 106 -8.11 -9.49 -18.80
C GLU A 106 -7.72 -8.78 -17.49
N GLY A 107 -7.14 -7.59 -17.60
CA GLY A 107 -6.65 -6.81 -16.44
C GLY A 107 -5.25 -7.17 -15.97
N VAL A 108 -4.61 -8.20 -16.53
CA VAL A 108 -3.17 -8.46 -16.33
C VAL A 108 -2.35 -7.47 -17.17
N VAL A 109 -1.48 -6.74 -16.50
CA VAL A 109 -0.44 -5.93 -17.13
C VAL A 109 0.75 -6.83 -17.46
N VAL A 110 1.17 -6.83 -18.73
CA VAL A 110 2.25 -7.70 -19.21
C VAL A 110 3.59 -7.01 -19.01
N ASP A 111 4.46 -7.61 -18.20
CA ASP A 111 5.84 -7.14 -17.96
C ASP A 111 6.85 -7.82 -18.88
N GLY A 112 6.48 -8.97 -19.46
CA GLY A 112 7.26 -9.71 -20.44
C GLY A 112 6.58 -11.02 -20.86
N PRO A 113 7.23 -11.86 -21.69
CA PRO A 113 6.64 -13.11 -22.18
C PRO A 113 6.25 -14.10 -21.07
N ARG A 114 6.88 -14.00 -19.90
CA ARG A 114 6.75 -14.93 -18.77
C ARG A 114 6.36 -14.24 -17.46
N ALA A 115 6.09 -12.95 -17.50
CA ALA A 115 5.83 -12.15 -16.32
C ALA A 115 4.72 -11.13 -16.57
N GLY A 116 3.88 -10.95 -15.57
CA GLY A 116 2.86 -9.93 -15.56
C GLY A 116 2.39 -9.67 -14.14
N HIS A 117 1.54 -8.67 -13.97
CA HIS A 117 0.98 -8.34 -12.69
C HIS A 117 -0.46 -7.87 -12.80
N VAL A 118 -1.19 -7.98 -11.70
CA VAL A 118 -2.54 -7.41 -11.55
C VAL A 118 -2.55 -6.48 -10.36
N SER A 119 -3.27 -5.38 -10.49
CA SER A 119 -3.56 -4.46 -9.40
C SER A 119 -5.06 -4.43 -9.17
N ILE A 120 -5.46 -4.82 -7.97
CA ILE A 120 -6.83 -4.70 -7.50
C ILE A 120 -6.92 -3.37 -6.74
N PRO A 121 -7.72 -2.41 -7.22
CA PRO A 121 -7.80 -1.11 -6.58
C PRO A 121 -8.43 -1.20 -5.20
N ALA A 122 -8.04 -0.28 -4.32
CA ALA A 122 -8.74 -0.01 -3.07
C ALA A 122 -10.23 0.30 -3.33
N GLY A 123 -11.07 0.03 -2.33
CA GLY A 123 -12.51 0.27 -2.39
C GLY A 123 -13.35 -0.99 -2.19
N SER A 124 -14.59 -0.92 -2.66
CA SER A 124 -15.62 -1.94 -2.45
C SER A 124 -15.51 -3.07 -3.47
N HIS A 125 -15.48 -4.31 -2.99
CA HIS A 125 -15.41 -5.52 -3.81
C HIS A 125 -16.57 -6.46 -3.47
N PRO A 126 -17.45 -6.77 -4.44
CA PRO A 126 -18.59 -7.65 -4.20
C PRO A 126 -18.18 -9.02 -3.66
N ILE A 127 -18.81 -9.41 -2.56
CA ILE A 127 -18.61 -10.74 -1.96
C ILE A 127 -19.14 -11.79 -2.92
N THR A 128 -18.29 -12.77 -3.18
CA THR A 128 -18.60 -13.90 -4.07
C THR A 128 -19.00 -15.15 -3.32
N SER A 129 -18.51 -15.32 -2.08
CA SER A 129 -18.86 -16.44 -1.23
C SER A 129 -18.58 -16.13 0.23
N THR A 130 -19.30 -16.80 1.13
CA THR A 130 -19.04 -16.79 2.58
C THR A 130 -18.59 -18.17 3.04
N TYR A 131 -17.81 -18.24 4.11
CA TYR A 131 -17.34 -19.51 4.69
C TYR A 131 -17.25 -19.42 6.21
N GLN A 132 -17.28 -20.57 6.88
CA GLN A 132 -17.16 -20.65 8.34
C GLN A 132 -15.68 -20.86 8.73
N THR A 133 -15.18 -20.07 9.68
CA THR A 133 -13.83 -20.16 10.27
C THR A 133 -13.93 -19.73 11.72
N GLU A 134 -13.38 -20.52 12.64
CA GLU A 134 -13.37 -20.21 14.09
C GLU A 134 -14.74 -19.79 14.65
N GLY A 135 -15.84 -20.38 14.17
CA GLY A 135 -17.21 -20.04 14.59
C GLY A 135 -17.74 -18.69 14.06
N ARG A 136 -17.06 -18.09 13.09
CA ARG A 136 -17.42 -16.84 12.42
C ARG A 136 -17.77 -17.07 10.96
N LEU A 137 -18.74 -16.31 10.47
CA LEU A 137 -19.07 -16.25 9.05
C LEU A 137 -18.16 -15.22 8.35
N ALA A 138 -17.05 -15.72 7.81
CA ALA A 138 -16.12 -14.98 6.98
C ALA A 138 -16.64 -14.81 5.55
N ALA A 139 -16.06 -13.87 4.82
CA ALA A 139 -16.43 -13.56 3.45
C ALA A 139 -15.22 -13.41 2.54
N VAL A 140 -15.41 -13.72 1.26
CA VAL A 140 -14.37 -13.58 0.22
C VAL A 140 -14.97 -13.03 -1.07
N ALA A 141 -14.28 -12.07 -1.65
CA ALA A 141 -14.46 -11.59 -3.01
C ALA A 141 -13.34 -12.18 -3.90
N ARG A 142 -13.73 -12.79 -5.02
CA ARG A 142 -12.82 -13.46 -5.94
C ARG A 142 -12.62 -12.63 -7.21
N ARG A 143 -11.39 -12.62 -7.70
CA ARG A 143 -11.04 -12.12 -9.04
C ARG A 143 -10.23 -13.21 -9.75
N ALA A 144 -10.67 -13.59 -10.94
CA ALA A 144 -10.07 -14.68 -11.70
C ALA A 144 -9.45 -14.14 -12.99
N PHE A 145 -8.20 -14.50 -13.23
CA PHE A 145 -7.42 -14.08 -14.40
C PHE A 145 -7.04 -15.33 -15.20
N PHE A 146 -7.71 -15.53 -16.33
CA PHE A 146 -7.56 -16.71 -17.18
C PHE A 146 -6.39 -16.53 -18.13
N CYS A 147 -5.35 -17.32 -17.95
CA CYS A 147 -4.14 -17.27 -18.74
C CYS A 147 -3.91 -18.59 -19.49
N ARG A 148 -3.03 -18.54 -20.49
CA ARG A 148 -2.65 -19.72 -21.27
C ARG A 148 -1.19 -19.66 -21.70
N LEU A 149 -0.48 -20.77 -21.51
CA LEU A 149 0.88 -20.96 -22.03
C LEU A 149 0.89 -21.19 -23.56
N THR A 150 2.00 -20.89 -24.22
CA THR A 150 2.23 -21.24 -25.63
C THR A 150 2.25 -22.76 -25.82
N ALA A 151 1.80 -23.26 -26.96
CA ALA A 151 1.60 -24.70 -27.16
C ALA A 151 2.90 -25.53 -27.30
N SER A 152 4.07 -24.89 -27.41
CA SER A 152 5.34 -25.56 -27.68
C SER A 152 6.51 -24.84 -27.00
N PRO A 153 7.50 -25.58 -26.46
CA PRO A 153 7.52 -27.05 -26.31
C PRO A 153 6.45 -27.55 -25.32
N THR A 154 5.96 -28.78 -25.55
CA THR A 154 5.06 -29.49 -24.62
C THR A 154 5.81 -29.91 -23.36
N GLY A 155 5.10 -30.07 -22.25
CA GLY A 155 5.71 -30.43 -20.97
C GLY A 155 4.98 -29.85 -19.77
N SER A 156 5.64 -29.92 -18.62
CA SER A 156 5.12 -29.40 -17.36
C SER A 156 5.98 -28.21 -16.92
N PHE A 157 5.32 -27.08 -16.70
CA PHE A 157 5.98 -25.81 -16.39
C PHE A 157 5.38 -25.22 -15.13
N ALA A 158 6.22 -24.70 -14.24
CA ALA A 158 5.71 -24.02 -13.07
C ALA A 158 5.19 -22.61 -13.40
N VAL A 159 4.10 -22.25 -12.74
CA VAL A 159 3.58 -20.88 -12.68
C VAL A 159 3.47 -20.50 -11.21
N SER A 160 3.90 -19.30 -10.88
CA SER A 160 3.82 -18.74 -9.53
C SER A 160 3.04 -17.44 -9.55
N ALA A 161 2.34 -17.17 -8.46
CA ALA A 161 1.72 -15.88 -8.22
C ALA A 161 1.95 -15.49 -6.76
N ALA A 162 2.22 -14.21 -6.50
CA ALA A 162 2.49 -13.72 -5.16
C ALA A 162 1.90 -12.33 -4.94
N VAL A 163 1.26 -12.13 -3.79
CA VAL A 163 0.85 -10.82 -3.31
C VAL A 163 2.10 -10.05 -2.91
N THR A 164 2.44 -9.00 -3.65
CA THR A 164 3.63 -8.17 -3.43
C THR A 164 3.30 -6.80 -2.83
N ARG A 165 2.01 -6.42 -2.82
CA ARG A 165 1.48 -5.28 -2.07
C ARG A 165 0.07 -5.57 -1.58
N GLY A 166 -0.27 -5.03 -0.42
CA GLY A 166 -1.58 -5.15 0.22
C GLY A 166 -1.54 -5.93 1.53
N PRO A 167 -2.67 -6.01 2.24
CA PRO A 167 -2.71 -6.63 3.56
C PRO A 167 -2.64 -8.15 3.41
N LEU A 168 -1.84 -8.81 4.26
CA LEU A 168 -1.69 -10.28 4.29
C LEU A 168 -2.34 -10.87 5.53
N TYR A 169 -2.68 -12.17 5.47
CA TYR A 169 -3.23 -12.87 6.61
C TYR A 169 -2.18 -13.05 7.72
N GLY A 170 -2.37 -12.37 8.85
CA GLY A 170 -1.50 -12.49 10.03
C GLY A 170 -1.93 -13.53 11.07
N GLY A 171 -3.08 -14.19 10.89
CA GLY A 171 -3.63 -15.13 11.87
C GLY A 171 -3.02 -16.53 11.79
N SER A 172 -3.51 -17.45 12.62
CA SER A 172 -2.99 -18.82 12.72
C SER A 172 -3.90 -19.90 12.12
N ASP A 173 -5.13 -19.58 11.71
CA ASP A 173 -6.08 -20.58 11.18
C ASP A 173 -5.48 -21.28 9.94
N PRO A 174 -5.27 -22.61 10.00
CA PRO A 174 -4.65 -23.37 8.92
C PRO A 174 -5.51 -23.42 7.65
N ILE A 175 -6.85 -23.40 7.77
CA ILE A 175 -7.77 -23.35 6.63
C ILE A 175 -7.64 -22.00 5.94
N VAL A 176 -7.61 -20.91 6.70
CA VAL A 176 -7.42 -19.58 6.14
C VAL A 176 -6.06 -19.48 5.47
N LYS A 177 -4.97 -19.94 6.11
CA LYS A 177 -3.64 -19.94 5.51
C LYS A 177 -3.57 -20.72 4.20
N SER A 178 -4.15 -21.92 4.16
CA SER A 178 -4.02 -22.83 3.01
C SER A 178 -4.94 -22.46 1.84
N VAL A 179 -6.12 -21.90 2.10
CA VAL A 179 -7.14 -21.70 1.06
C VAL A 179 -7.30 -20.23 0.66
N TYR A 180 -7.28 -19.31 1.63
CA TYR A 180 -7.75 -17.94 1.41
C TYR A 180 -6.69 -16.85 1.59
N GLY A 181 -5.71 -17.10 2.45
CA GLY A 181 -4.70 -16.14 2.91
C GLY A 181 -3.28 -16.51 2.51
N SER A 182 -3.11 -17.46 1.58
CA SER A 182 -1.80 -17.80 1.04
C SER A 182 -1.20 -16.59 0.32
N PRO A 183 -0.07 -16.03 0.77
CA PRO A 183 0.54 -14.85 0.15
C PRO A 183 1.20 -15.17 -1.20
N SER A 184 1.52 -16.43 -1.43
CA SER A 184 2.08 -16.93 -2.67
C SER A 184 1.57 -18.33 -2.96
N PHE A 185 1.41 -18.65 -4.23
CA PHE A 185 1.03 -19.98 -4.69
C PHE A 185 1.86 -20.37 -5.91
N ARG A 186 2.23 -21.64 -5.99
CA ARG A 186 2.91 -22.22 -7.16
C ARG A 186 2.12 -23.42 -7.65
N GLY A 187 1.80 -23.43 -8.94
CA GLY A 187 1.12 -24.52 -9.63
C GLY A 187 1.98 -25.05 -10.78
N THR A 188 1.69 -26.28 -11.20
CA THR A 188 2.29 -26.89 -12.39
C THR A 188 1.25 -26.97 -13.48
N VAL A 189 1.54 -26.36 -14.63
CA VAL A 189 0.67 -26.36 -15.81
C VAL A 189 1.27 -27.28 -16.86
N THR A 190 0.45 -28.16 -17.43
CA THR A 190 0.87 -29.10 -18.49
C THR A 190 0.30 -28.68 -19.84
N ILE A 191 1.07 -28.92 -20.89
CA ILE A 191 0.74 -28.70 -22.31
C ILE A 191 1.06 -29.97 -23.08
#